data_AF-A0A1V0TJU5-F1
#
_entry.id   AF-A0A1V0TJU5-F1
#
_cell.length_a   1.000
_cell.length_b   1.000
_cell.length_c   1.000
_cell.angle_alpha   90.00
_cell.angle_beta   90.00
_cell.angle_gamma   90.00
#
_symmetry.space_group_name_H-M   'P 1'
#
loop_
_entity.id
_entity.type
_entity.pdbx_description
1 polymer ?
#
loop_
_entity_poly.entity_id
_entity_poly.type
_entity_poly.pdbx_seq_one_letter_code
_entity_poly.pdbx_strand_id
1 'polypeptide(L)'
;MTKRRTPRTTLTSATILNGGHELAVHDLKRWDDSFTLHYTITPPLPDATDATPVLLALEAMDDIGNEYFNWGGARGAAGDGTCTRGSITAQPALALQAGEIHVRLTFLRDGEEHPCHLMLHTSAATP
;
A
#
# COMPACT_ATOMS: atom_id res chain seq x y z
N MET A 1 -13.70 -18.45 21.82
CA MET A 1 -13.94 -16.99 21.98
C MET A 1 -13.49 -16.32 20.69
N THR A 2 -14.37 -16.27 19.69
CA THR A 2 -14.04 -15.78 18.34
C THR A 2 -14.01 -14.26 18.38
N LYS A 3 -12.80 -13.67 18.38
CA LYS A 3 -12.65 -12.22 18.23
C LYS A 3 -13.28 -11.83 16.90
N ARG A 4 -14.45 -11.18 16.94
CA ARG A 4 -15.03 -10.54 15.76
C ARG A 4 -13.98 -9.53 15.27
N ARG A 5 -13.34 -9.83 14.13
CA ARG A 5 -12.50 -8.86 13.43
C ARG A 5 -13.43 -7.72 13.05
N THR A 6 -13.22 -6.55 13.64
CA THR A 6 -13.80 -5.31 13.14
C THR A 6 -13.45 -5.20 11.66
N PRO A 7 -14.40 -4.87 10.77
CA PRO A 7 -14.07 -4.58 9.38
C PRO A 7 -12.98 -3.51 9.38
N ARG A 8 -11.84 -3.81 8.77
CA ARG A 8 -10.78 -2.82 8.60
C ARG A 8 -11.32 -1.83 7.58
N THR A 9 -11.60 -0.60 8.00
CA THR A 9 -12.13 0.43 7.09
C THR A 9 -11.12 0.65 5.97
N THR A 10 -11.55 0.46 4.73
CA THR A 10 -10.74 0.75 3.57
C THR A 10 -10.67 2.26 3.39
N LEU A 11 -9.46 2.81 3.34
CA LEU A 11 -9.21 4.21 3.07
C LEU A 11 -9.38 4.51 1.58
N THR A 12 -8.89 3.60 0.73
CA THR A 12 -9.00 3.68 -0.73
C THR A 12 -8.69 2.31 -1.34
N SER A 13 -9.15 2.07 -2.57
CA SER A 13 -8.85 0.87 -3.33
C SER A 13 -8.59 1.17 -4.81
N ALA A 14 -7.88 0.26 -5.46
CA ALA A 14 -7.62 0.31 -6.89
C ALA A 14 -7.54 -1.09 -7.49
N THR A 15 -7.99 -1.22 -8.73
CA THR A 15 -7.70 -2.39 -9.55
C THR A 15 -6.27 -2.32 -10.06
N ILE A 16 -5.50 -3.40 -9.90
CA ILE A 16 -4.08 -3.47 -10.25
C ILE A 16 -3.80 -4.67 -11.15
N LEU A 17 -2.58 -4.74 -11.69
CA LEU A 17 -2.08 -5.89 -12.46
C LEU A 17 -3.09 -6.32 -13.56
N ASN A 18 -3.43 -5.37 -14.43
CA ASN A 18 -4.31 -5.57 -15.58
C ASN A 18 -5.74 -6.06 -15.24
N GLY A 19 -6.27 -5.71 -14.07
CA GLY A 19 -7.62 -6.15 -13.70
C GLY A 19 -7.67 -7.40 -12.83
N GLY A 20 -6.55 -8.11 -12.69
CA GLY A 20 -6.52 -9.41 -12.03
C GLY A 20 -6.61 -9.34 -10.51
N HIS A 21 -6.37 -8.18 -9.91
CA HIS A 21 -6.35 -8.01 -8.47
C HIS A 21 -6.93 -6.66 -8.03
N GLU A 22 -7.47 -6.64 -6.82
CA GLU A 22 -7.87 -5.44 -6.10
C GLU A 22 -6.90 -5.17 -4.96
N LEU A 23 -6.29 -3.98 -4.97
CA LEU A 23 -5.55 -3.41 -3.86
C LEU A 23 -6.53 -2.63 -2.97
N ALA A 24 -6.51 -2.90 -1.66
CA ALA A 24 -7.21 -2.08 -0.67
C ALA A 24 -6.21 -1.58 0.37
N VAL A 25 -6.08 -0.26 0.49
CA VAL A 25 -5.30 0.40 1.55
C VAL A 25 -6.24 0.66 2.72
N HIS A 26 -5.80 0.31 3.91
CA HIS A 26 -6.65 0.32 5.10
C HIS A 26 -6.09 1.15 6.23
N ASP A 27 -4.83 1.54 6.15
CA ASP A 27 -4.17 2.30 7.20
C ASP A 27 -2.99 3.07 6.62
N LEU A 28 -2.82 4.28 7.11
CA LEU A 28 -1.71 5.17 6.84
C LEU A 28 -1.12 5.51 8.21
N LYS A 29 0.02 4.95 8.56
CA LYS A 29 0.63 5.18 9.86
C LYS A 29 1.74 6.23 9.76
N ARG A 30 1.68 7.26 10.59
CA ARG A 30 2.77 8.23 10.73
C ARG A 30 3.82 7.72 11.70
N TRP A 31 5.07 8.05 11.42
CA TRP A 31 6.20 7.87 12.32
C TRP A 31 7.00 9.18 12.35
N ASP A 32 7.94 9.28 13.28
CA ASP A 32 8.74 10.50 13.47
C ASP A 32 9.62 10.82 12.26
N ASP A 33 10.04 9.81 11.48
CA ASP A 33 10.95 9.95 10.34
C ASP A 33 10.39 9.42 9.01
N SER A 34 9.16 8.87 9.02
CA SER A 34 8.59 8.12 7.90
C SER A 34 7.07 8.03 7.99
N PHE A 35 6.43 7.41 6.99
CA PHE A 35 5.07 6.92 7.11
C PHE A 35 4.92 5.55 6.43
N THR A 36 3.97 4.75 6.88
CA THR A 36 3.71 3.40 6.38
C THR A 36 2.30 3.26 5.85
N LEU A 37 2.16 2.79 4.61
CA LEU A 37 0.89 2.31 4.08
C LEU A 37 0.73 0.83 4.39
N HIS A 38 -0.42 0.42 4.91
CA HIS A 38 -0.77 -1.00 5.07
C HIS A 38 -1.94 -1.38 4.19
N TYR A 39 -1.79 -2.45 3.44
CA TYR A 39 -2.72 -2.85 2.39
C TYR A 39 -2.99 -4.35 2.36
N THR A 40 -4.05 -4.72 1.63
CA THR A 40 -4.31 -6.08 1.18
C THR A 40 -4.48 -6.14 -0.33
N ILE A 41 -4.16 -7.29 -0.94
CA ILE A 41 -4.41 -7.56 -2.36
C ILE A 41 -5.20 -8.85 -2.50
N THR A 42 -6.31 -8.81 -3.25
CA THR A 42 -7.21 -9.94 -3.48
C THR A 42 -7.53 -10.10 -4.97
N PRO A 43 -7.46 -11.32 -5.56
CA PRO A 43 -6.89 -12.55 -5.00
C PRO A 43 -5.42 -12.38 -4.58
N PRO A 44 -4.86 -13.30 -3.76
CA PRO A 44 -3.47 -13.19 -3.32
C PRO A 44 -2.52 -13.11 -4.53
N LEU A 45 -1.47 -12.32 -4.40
CA LEU A 45 -0.34 -12.35 -5.32
C LEU A 45 0.33 -13.73 -5.25
N PRO A 46 0.89 -14.23 -6.37
CA PRO A 46 1.61 -15.49 -6.37
C PRO A 46 2.81 -15.43 -5.43
N ASP A 47 3.10 -16.55 -4.77
CA ASP A 47 4.27 -16.66 -3.91
C ASP A 47 5.55 -16.63 -4.75
N ALA A 48 6.60 -16.00 -4.23
CA ALA A 48 7.86 -15.82 -4.95
C ALA A 48 8.62 -17.14 -5.17
N THR A 49 8.24 -18.20 -4.45
CA THR A 49 8.78 -19.55 -4.67
C THR A 49 8.20 -20.23 -5.90
N ASP A 50 7.01 -19.80 -6.34
CA ASP A 50 6.21 -20.51 -7.34
C ASP A 50 6.09 -19.72 -8.66
N ALA A 51 6.43 -18.43 -8.65
CA ALA A 51 6.37 -17.55 -9.82
C ALA A 51 7.32 -16.34 -9.70
N THR A 52 7.41 -15.55 -10.78
CA THR A 52 8.13 -14.27 -10.77
C THR A 52 7.62 -13.37 -9.64
N PRO A 53 8.50 -12.85 -8.77
CA PRO A 53 8.08 -11.99 -7.67
C PRO A 53 7.55 -10.66 -8.19
N VAL A 54 6.42 -10.21 -7.65
CA VAL A 54 5.87 -8.87 -7.93
C VAL A 54 6.62 -7.85 -7.07
N LEU A 55 7.45 -6.97 -7.63
CA LEU A 55 8.10 -5.91 -6.83
C LEU A 55 7.16 -4.71 -6.68
N LEU A 56 7.36 -3.90 -5.64
CA LEU A 56 6.55 -2.72 -5.36
C LEU A 56 7.45 -1.51 -5.15
N ALA A 57 7.15 -0.44 -5.87
CA ALA A 57 7.70 0.90 -5.64
C ALA A 57 6.56 1.87 -5.26
N LEU A 58 6.92 2.90 -4.50
CA LEU A 58 6.05 3.99 -4.09
C LEU A 58 6.71 5.31 -4.44
N GLU A 59 5.97 6.15 -5.14
CA GLU A 59 6.23 7.58 -5.30
C GLU A 59 5.01 8.32 -4.77
N ALA A 60 5.20 9.40 -4.02
CA ALA A 60 4.09 10.20 -3.55
C ALA A 60 4.43 11.68 -3.44
N MET A 61 3.39 12.50 -3.52
CA MET A 61 3.47 13.94 -3.31
C MET A 61 2.29 14.38 -2.46
N ASP A 62 2.54 15.22 -1.45
CA ASP A 62 1.47 15.83 -0.65
C ASP A 62 0.93 17.13 -1.28
N ASP A 63 -0.16 17.63 -0.73
CA ASP A 63 -0.84 18.86 -1.18
C ASP A 63 -0.06 20.16 -0.90
N ILE A 64 1.08 20.07 -0.20
CA ILE A 64 1.99 21.20 0.05
C ILE A 64 3.31 21.07 -0.72
N GLY A 65 3.46 20.04 -1.56
CA GLY A 65 4.57 19.85 -2.50
C GLY A 65 5.77 19.07 -1.97
N ASN A 66 5.66 18.37 -0.84
CA ASN A 66 6.70 17.43 -0.41
C ASN A 66 6.61 16.13 -1.19
N GLU A 67 7.78 15.60 -1.56
CA GLU A 67 7.91 14.34 -2.28
C GLU A 67 8.37 13.21 -1.35
N TYR A 68 7.90 12.00 -1.64
CA TYR A 68 8.19 10.80 -0.87
C TYR A 68 8.45 9.63 -1.80
N PHE A 69 9.38 8.76 -1.41
CA PHE A 69 9.78 7.64 -2.25
C PHE A 69 10.19 6.42 -1.44
N ASN A 70 9.88 5.24 -1.97
CA ASN A 70 10.45 3.99 -1.48
C ASN A 70 10.45 2.88 -2.54
N TRP A 71 11.47 2.03 -2.48
CA TRP A 71 11.52 0.77 -3.21
C TRP A 71 11.53 -0.40 -2.25
N GLY A 72 10.67 -1.39 -2.49
CA GLY A 72 10.58 -2.58 -1.66
C GLY A 72 9.59 -2.39 -0.52
N GLY A 73 8.47 -3.11 -0.59
CA GLY A 73 7.51 -3.28 0.49
C GLY A 73 7.56 -4.70 1.05
N ALA A 74 7.25 -4.85 2.33
CA ALA A 74 7.06 -6.16 2.93
C ALA A 74 5.68 -6.69 2.55
N ARG A 75 5.59 -7.96 2.13
CA ARG A 75 4.31 -8.63 1.88
C ARG A 75 4.38 -10.12 2.12
N GLY A 76 3.23 -10.74 2.31
CA GLY A 76 3.06 -12.18 2.41
C GLY A 76 1.60 -12.60 2.38
N ALA A 77 1.34 -13.88 2.14
CA ALA A 77 -0.01 -14.43 2.24
C ALA A 77 -0.59 -14.21 3.65
N ALA A 78 -1.87 -13.88 3.73
CA ALA A 78 -2.61 -13.97 4.98
C ALA A 78 -2.64 -15.44 5.45
N GLY A 79 -2.69 -15.68 6.76
CA GLY A 79 -2.71 -17.04 7.31
C GLY A 79 -3.90 -17.92 6.88
N ASP A 80 -4.92 -17.33 6.24
CA ASP A 80 -6.07 -18.02 5.64
C ASP A 80 -5.93 -18.22 4.12
N GLY A 81 -4.82 -17.73 3.51
CA GLY A 81 -4.55 -17.82 2.08
C GLY A 81 -5.45 -16.98 1.18
N THR A 82 -6.34 -16.17 1.73
CA THR A 82 -7.39 -15.48 0.93
C THR A 82 -6.93 -14.18 0.28
N CYS A 83 -5.84 -13.58 0.79
CA CYS A 83 -5.28 -12.34 0.28
C CYS A 83 -3.78 -12.25 0.59
N THR A 84 -3.10 -11.33 -0.08
CA THR A 84 -1.77 -10.88 0.32
C THR A 84 -1.91 -9.70 1.25
N ARG A 85 -1.22 -9.71 2.40
CA ARG A 85 -1.04 -8.54 3.27
C ARG A 85 0.31 -7.93 3.00
N GLY A 86 0.37 -6.61 2.97
CA GLY A 86 1.65 -5.92 2.86
C GLY A 86 1.67 -4.56 3.50
N SER A 87 2.88 -4.02 3.58
CA SER A 87 3.16 -2.67 3.99
C SER A 87 4.32 -2.09 3.20
N ILE A 88 4.29 -0.79 2.98
CA ILE A 88 5.39 -0.05 2.37
C ILE A 88 5.60 1.25 3.13
N THR A 89 6.86 1.55 3.46
CA THR A 89 7.23 2.71 4.28
C THR A 89 8.01 3.69 3.41
N ALA A 90 7.62 4.96 3.40
CA ALA A 90 8.32 6.00 2.66
C ALA A 90 8.88 7.06 3.61
N GLN A 91 9.93 7.72 3.14
CA GLN A 91 10.63 8.80 3.83
C GLN A 91 10.61 10.07 2.95
N PRO A 92 10.66 11.28 3.55
CA PRO A 92 10.69 11.56 4.99
C PRO A 92 9.32 11.35 5.68
N ALA A 93 9.20 11.76 6.95
CA ALA A 93 7.93 11.77 7.66
C ALA A 93 6.87 12.57 6.92
N LEU A 94 5.63 12.09 6.96
CA LEU A 94 4.50 12.79 6.35
C LEU A 94 4.27 14.13 7.08
N ALA A 95 4.22 15.23 6.32
CA ALA A 95 4.07 16.54 6.91
C ALA A 95 2.77 16.65 7.72
N LEU A 96 2.85 17.28 8.90
CA LEU A 96 1.69 17.47 9.78
C LEU A 96 0.65 18.43 9.18
N GLN A 97 1.10 19.31 8.28
CA GLN A 97 0.26 20.32 7.63
C GLN A 97 -0.40 19.83 6.35
N ALA A 98 0.08 18.73 5.77
CA ALA A 98 -0.49 18.15 4.57
C ALA A 98 -1.89 17.60 4.86
N GLY A 99 -2.89 17.97 4.07
CA GLY A 99 -4.25 17.45 4.16
C GLY A 99 -4.44 16.16 3.37
N GLU A 100 -3.68 16.01 2.28
CA GLU A 100 -3.81 14.91 1.33
C GLU A 100 -2.43 14.43 0.83
N ILE A 101 -2.36 13.16 0.43
CA ILE A 101 -1.21 12.59 -0.27
C ILE A 101 -1.66 11.81 -1.50
N HIS A 102 -1.06 12.14 -2.64
CA HIS A 102 -1.22 11.44 -3.91
C HIS A 102 -0.12 10.39 -4.03
N VAL A 103 -0.50 9.12 -4.08
CA VAL A 103 0.43 8.00 -4.11
C VAL A 103 0.34 7.30 -5.46
N ARG A 104 1.47 7.17 -6.14
CA ARG A 104 1.67 6.25 -7.26
C ARG A 104 2.36 5.00 -6.72
N LEU A 105 1.64 3.88 -6.76
CA LEU A 105 2.22 2.57 -6.50
C LEU A 105 2.49 1.87 -7.83
N THR A 106 3.72 1.42 -8.02
CA THR A 106 4.12 0.70 -9.24
C THR A 106 4.44 -0.74 -8.89
N PHE A 107 3.66 -1.66 -9.46
CA PHE A 107 3.91 -3.09 -9.36
C PHE A 107 4.75 -3.52 -10.55
N LEU A 108 5.95 -4.06 -10.31
CA LEU A 108 6.81 -4.59 -11.35
C LEU A 108 6.65 -6.11 -11.39
N ARG A 109 6.26 -6.65 -12.54
CA ARG A 109 6.07 -8.08 -12.75
C ARG A 109 6.49 -8.45 -14.16
N ASP A 110 7.27 -9.52 -14.31
CA ASP A 110 7.67 -10.05 -15.62
C ASP A 110 8.36 -8.99 -16.52
N GLY A 111 9.03 -8.00 -15.92
CA GLY A 111 9.70 -6.90 -16.62
C GLY A 111 8.78 -5.72 -17.01
N GLU A 112 7.48 -5.79 -16.68
CA GLU A 112 6.50 -4.76 -16.97
C GLU A 112 6.13 -3.94 -15.71
N GLU A 113 5.81 -2.66 -15.91
CA GLU A 113 5.28 -1.77 -14.89
C GLU A 113 3.76 -1.70 -14.94
N HIS A 114 3.12 -1.87 -13.77
CA HIS A 114 1.68 -1.69 -13.60
C HIS A 114 1.42 -0.64 -12.51
N PRO A 115 1.36 0.65 -12.86
CA PRO A 115 1.10 1.71 -11.90
C PRO A 115 -0.39 1.83 -11.53
N CYS A 116 -0.67 2.19 -10.28
CA CYS A 116 -1.98 2.68 -9.86
C CYS A 116 -1.82 3.95 -9.02
N HIS A 117 -2.83 4.83 -9.07
CA HIS A 117 -2.85 6.09 -8.35
C HIS A 117 -3.90 6.06 -7.26
N LEU A 118 -3.52 6.53 -6.08
CA LEU A 118 -4.37 6.58 -4.89
C LEU A 118 -4.32 7.99 -4.31
N MET A 119 -5.44 8.42 -3.74
CA MET A 119 -5.53 9.64 -2.94
C MET A 119 -5.92 9.24 -1.52
N LEU A 120 -5.17 9.73 -0.53
CA LEU A 120 -5.38 9.45 0.88
C LEU A 120 -5.47 10.76 1.65
N HIS A 121 -6.50 10.88 2.50
CA HIS A 121 -6.57 11.99 3.47
C HIS A 121 -5.63 11.71 4.65
N THR A 122 -4.76 12.66 4.99
CA THR A 122 -3.80 12.46 6.08
C THR A 122 -4.46 12.53 7.47
N SER A 123 -5.71 13.02 7.56
CA SER A 123 -6.53 12.93 8.77
C SER A 123 -6.87 11.48 9.13
N ALA A 124 -6.81 10.56 8.16
CA ALA A 124 -6.92 9.14 8.41
C ALA A 124 -5.63 8.55 9.00
N ALA A 125 -4.55 9.32 9.06
CA ALA A 125 -3.28 8.79 9.51
C ALA A 125 -3.25 8.58 11.02
N THR A 126 -2.95 7.38 11.46
CA THR A 126 -2.79 7.08 12.88
C THR A 126 -1.36 7.38 13.35
N PRO A 127 -1.16 7.86 14.59
CA PRO A 127 0.16 7.90 15.21
C PRO A 127 0.73 6.49 15.48
#